data_AF-A0A3A5MEU2-F1
#
_entry.id   AF-A0A3A5MEU2-F1
#
_cell.length_a   1.000
_cell.length_b   1.000
_cell.length_c   1.000
_cell.angle_alpha   90.00
_cell.angle_beta   90.00
_cell.angle_gamma   90.00
#
_symmetry.space_group_name_H-M   'P 1'
#
loop_
_entity.id
_entity.type
_entity.pdbx_description
1 polymer ?
#
loop_
_entity_poly.entity_id
_entity_poly.type
_entity_poly.pdbx_seq_one_letter_code
_entity_poly.pdbx_strand_id
1 'polypeptide(L)'
;MNVIQEFETRMLPDLVPGFRQLVGQARVSDPILLNQRAMVRMLVPVQWILRRVGTDGIRLTKAGHLPPAVVIEASFELDWGWPIEVNREVHIRPLRELRVHLRDVGLLRVSKGTLLLTARGRTLAESPRELWRYLAATIHHSRTAGVSDATRLLLLYVATRTLDHRAEYLEVLARGLGSIGWAVSEFGVSGEDAAEEIIAPKWRLLTRLGVFEESGHGFGRTETVTVGGAAFARAALKVEVAAVPSA
;
A
#
# COMPACT_ATOMS: atom_id res chain seq x y z
N MET A 1 -5.82 14.69 -15.70
CA MET A 1 -6.78 15.01 -14.63
C MET A 1 -6.18 14.40 -13.38
N ASN A 2 -5.78 15.20 -12.38
CA ASN A 2 -5.20 14.63 -11.16
C ASN A 2 -6.30 13.86 -10.39
N VAL A 3 -5.95 12.77 -9.71
CA VAL A 3 -6.82 11.93 -8.84
C VAL A 3 -7.83 12.74 -8.02
N ILE A 4 -7.40 13.89 -7.49
CA ILE A 4 -8.26 14.77 -6.69
C ILE A 4 -9.43 15.33 -7.51
N GLN A 5 -9.17 15.76 -8.74
CA GLN A 5 -10.19 16.28 -9.64
C GLN A 5 -11.17 15.17 -10.07
N GLU A 6 -10.69 13.94 -10.26
CA GLU A 6 -11.56 12.80 -10.57
C GLU A 6 -12.57 12.54 -9.45
N PHE A 7 -12.15 12.64 -8.18
CA PHE A 7 -13.08 12.55 -7.05
C PHE A 7 -14.08 13.70 -7.00
N GLU A 8 -13.64 14.95 -7.17
CA GLU A 8 -14.57 16.09 -7.18
C GLU A 8 -15.69 15.92 -8.20
N THR A 9 -15.40 15.40 -9.40
CA THR A 9 -16.42 15.23 -10.46
C THR A 9 -17.48 14.17 -10.15
N ARG A 10 -17.19 13.25 -9.22
CA ARG A 10 -18.09 12.16 -8.83
C ARG A 10 -18.79 12.43 -7.49
N MET A 11 -18.34 13.43 -6.76
CA MET A 11 -18.91 13.79 -5.46
C MET A 11 -20.25 14.50 -5.59
N LEU A 12 -21.12 14.25 -4.61
CA LEU A 12 -22.32 15.07 -4.41
C LEU A 12 -21.91 16.54 -4.17
N PRO A 13 -22.58 17.53 -4.81
CA PRO A 13 -22.17 18.95 -4.75
C PRO A 13 -21.97 19.49 -3.32
N ASP A 14 -22.83 19.09 -2.38
CA ASP A 14 -22.80 19.56 -0.99
C ASP A 14 -21.57 19.05 -0.21
N LEU A 15 -20.90 18.00 -0.70
CA LEU A 15 -19.72 17.40 -0.06
C LEU A 15 -18.39 17.94 -0.62
N VAL A 16 -18.43 18.64 -1.75
CA VAL A 16 -17.25 19.21 -2.41
C VAL A 16 -16.47 20.19 -1.52
N PRO A 17 -17.10 21.12 -0.75
CA PRO A 17 -16.37 22.03 0.12
C PRO A 17 -15.54 21.31 1.20
N GLY A 18 -16.14 20.29 1.84
CA GLY A 18 -15.45 19.48 2.85
C GLY A 18 -14.29 18.68 2.26
N PHE A 19 -14.47 18.12 1.06
CA PHE A 19 -13.40 17.44 0.34
C PHE A 19 -12.25 18.38 -0.03
N ARG A 20 -12.52 19.60 -0.50
CA ARG A 20 -11.48 20.61 -0.78
C ARG A 20 -10.70 21.00 0.47
N GLN A 21 -11.38 21.13 1.60
CA GLN A 21 -10.73 21.37 2.88
C GLN A 21 -9.79 20.20 3.24
N LEU A 22 -10.25 18.96 3.09
CA LEU A 22 -9.44 17.76 3.32
C LEU A 22 -8.20 17.73 2.41
N VAL A 23 -8.36 18.05 1.13
CA VAL A 23 -7.25 18.18 0.17
C VAL A 23 -6.25 19.26 0.60
N GLY A 24 -6.73 20.40 1.06
CA GLY A 24 -5.89 21.47 1.59
C GLY A 24 -5.09 21.03 2.82
N GLN A 25 -5.72 20.29 3.74
CA GLN A 25 -5.07 19.71 4.93
C GLN A 25 -4.04 18.63 4.59
N ALA A 26 -4.31 17.81 3.56
CA ALA A 26 -3.38 16.80 3.07
C ALA A 26 -2.11 17.39 2.45
N ARG A 27 -2.13 18.68 2.08
CA ARG A 27 -0.98 19.40 1.52
C ARG A 27 -0.31 18.64 0.37
N VAL A 28 -1.13 18.05 -0.51
CA VAL A 28 -0.65 17.18 -1.59
C VAL A 28 0.31 17.91 -2.50
N SER A 29 0.17 19.22 -2.70
CA SER A 29 1.05 20.02 -3.57
C SER A 29 2.43 20.31 -2.96
N ASP A 30 2.59 20.22 -1.63
CA ASP A 30 3.84 20.60 -0.95
C ASP A 30 5.04 19.75 -1.43
N PRO A 31 6.24 20.34 -1.56
CA PRO A 31 7.45 19.60 -1.85
C PRO A 31 7.67 18.44 -0.87
N ILE A 32 8.07 17.28 -1.39
CA ILE A 32 8.38 16.10 -0.57
C ILE A 32 9.81 16.26 -0.05
N LEU A 33 9.94 16.72 1.19
CA LEU A 33 11.23 16.90 1.88
C LEU A 33 11.56 15.65 2.72
N LEU A 34 11.73 14.51 2.06
CA LEU A 34 12.13 13.25 2.70
C LEU A 34 13.55 12.87 2.27
N ASN A 35 14.46 12.69 3.23
CA ASN A 35 15.82 12.28 2.92
C ASN A 35 15.88 10.80 2.50
N GLN A 36 16.94 10.42 1.78
CA GLN A 36 17.10 9.05 1.27
C GLN A 36 17.18 7.99 2.38
N ARG A 37 17.76 8.29 3.54
CA ARG A 37 17.82 7.34 4.67
C ARG A 37 16.42 6.97 5.15
N ALA A 38 15.53 7.94 5.24
CA ALA A 38 14.13 7.70 5.60
C ALA A 38 13.38 6.91 4.50
N MET A 39 13.61 7.22 3.22
CA MET A 39 13.07 6.43 2.10
C MET A 39 13.53 4.96 2.18
N VAL A 40 14.81 4.70 2.41
CA VAL A 40 15.38 3.34 2.51
C VAL A 40 14.73 2.55 3.64
N ARG A 41 14.51 3.16 4.82
CA ARG A 41 13.85 2.48 5.94
C ARG A 41 12.45 1.99 5.59
N MET A 42 11.69 2.78 4.82
CA MET A 42 10.36 2.39 4.33
C MET A 42 10.40 1.24 3.34
N LEU A 43 11.54 1.00 2.68
CA LEU A 43 11.67 0.02 1.61
C LEU A 43 12.25 -1.32 2.05
N VAL A 44 12.55 -1.50 3.35
CA VAL A 44 13.25 -2.70 3.85
C VAL A 44 12.60 -4.00 3.35
N PRO A 45 11.28 -4.23 3.48
CA PRO A 45 10.67 -5.47 3.01
C PRO A 45 10.71 -5.63 1.49
N VAL A 46 10.62 -4.53 0.74
CA VAL A 46 10.66 -4.56 -0.72
C VAL A 46 12.07 -4.89 -1.21
N GLN A 47 13.07 -4.19 -0.68
CA GLN A 47 14.48 -4.44 -1.02
C GLN A 47 14.92 -5.83 -0.60
N TRP A 48 14.38 -6.37 0.49
CA TRP A 48 14.58 -7.75 0.87
C TRP A 48 14.10 -8.71 -0.23
N ILE A 49 12.83 -8.61 -0.65
CA ILE A 49 12.28 -9.49 -1.70
C ILE A 49 13.06 -9.34 -3.01
N LEU A 50 13.32 -8.11 -3.46
CA LEU A 50 13.99 -7.87 -4.75
C LEU A 50 15.41 -8.45 -4.75
N ARG A 51 16.18 -8.24 -3.68
CA ARG A 51 17.53 -8.82 -3.54
C ARG A 51 17.47 -10.33 -3.42
N ARG A 52 16.50 -10.86 -2.68
CA ARG A 52 16.36 -12.31 -2.47
C ARG A 52 16.00 -13.06 -3.75
N VAL A 53 15.22 -12.43 -4.64
CA VAL A 53 14.95 -12.95 -5.99
C VAL A 53 16.21 -12.88 -6.85
N GLY A 54 16.92 -11.74 -6.84
CA GLY A 54 18.23 -11.60 -7.49
C GLY A 54 18.25 -12.02 -8.97
N THR A 55 19.42 -12.46 -9.44
CA THR A 55 19.62 -12.97 -10.81
C THR A 55 19.05 -14.37 -11.01
N ASP A 56 19.12 -15.19 -9.97
CA ASP A 56 18.83 -16.63 -10.05
C ASP A 56 17.34 -16.93 -10.00
N GLY A 57 16.56 -15.99 -9.45
CA GLY A 57 15.13 -16.16 -9.21
C GLY A 57 14.84 -17.08 -8.04
N ILE A 58 13.54 -17.31 -7.81
CA ILE A 58 13.04 -18.22 -6.78
C ILE A 58 12.10 -19.21 -7.45
N ARG A 59 12.45 -20.50 -7.40
CA ARG A 59 11.55 -21.57 -7.82
C ARG A 59 10.36 -21.62 -6.86
N LEU A 60 9.17 -21.35 -7.37
CA LEU A 60 7.95 -21.42 -6.58
C LEU A 60 7.54 -22.88 -6.36
N THR A 61 6.76 -23.13 -5.31
CA THR A 61 6.08 -24.40 -5.13
C THR A 61 5.08 -24.65 -6.26
N LYS A 62 4.57 -25.89 -6.39
CA LYS A 62 3.53 -26.23 -7.37
C LYS A 62 2.27 -25.35 -7.25
N ALA A 63 1.97 -24.87 -6.04
CA ALA A 63 0.84 -23.98 -5.76
C ALA A 63 1.16 -22.48 -6.00
N GLY A 64 2.35 -22.14 -6.50
CA GLY A 64 2.74 -20.75 -6.77
C GLY A 64 3.15 -19.95 -5.53
N HIS A 65 3.50 -20.64 -4.45
CA HIS A 65 3.99 -20.04 -3.21
C HIS A 65 5.51 -19.97 -3.14
N LEU A 66 6.03 -19.08 -2.29
CA LEU A 66 7.44 -19.12 -1.92
C LEU A 66 7.78 -20.47 -1.26
N PRO A 67 8.96 -21.05 -1.56
CA PRO A 67 9.39 -22.30 -0.95
C PRO A 67 9.67 -22.11 0.55
N PRO A 68 9.54 -23.16 1.38
CA PRO A 68 9.68 -23.06 2.83
C PRO A 68 10.95 -22.38 3.32
N ALA A 69 12.11 -22.65 2.70
CA ALA A 69 13.38 -22.03 3.08
C ALA A 69 13.32 -20.49 2.97
N VAL A 70 12.76 -19.96 1.89
CA VAL A 70 12.62 -18.51 1.70
C VAL A 70 11.63 -17.90 2.69
N VAL A 71 10.58 -18.65 3.06
CA VAL A 71 9.60 -18.18 4.06
C VAL A 71 10.24 -18.10 5.44
N ILE A 72 11.07 -19.08 5.80
CA ILE A 72 11.83 -19.11 7.06
C ILE A 72 12.83 -17.94 7.10
N GLU A 73 13.56 -17.70 6.01
CA GLU A 73 14.45 -16.53 5.92
C GLU A 73 13.68 -15.22 6.11
N ALA A 74 12.51 -15.08 5.45
CA ALA A 74 11.66 -13.89 5.61
C ALA A 74 11.12 -13.73 7.04
N SER A 75 10.81 -14.82 7.74
CA SER A 75 10.33 -14.75 9.13
C SER A 75 11.40 -14.27 10.11
N PHE A 76 12.68 -14.52 9.80
CA PHE A 76 13.80 -14.10 10.64
C PHE A 76 14.36 -12.72 10.28
N GLU A 77 14.42 -12.38 8.98
CA GLU A 77 15.08 -11.15 8.53
C GLU A 77 14.18 -9.91 8.47
N LEU A 78 12.85 -10.10 8.44
CA LEU A 78 11.89 -9.01 8.41
C LEU A 78 11.21 -8.84 9.77
N ASP A 79 11.03 -7.59 10.17
CA ASP A 79 10.19 -7.27 11.32
C ASP A 79 8.72 -7.35 10.91
N TRP A 80 8.01 -8.31 11.50
CA TRP A 80 6.58 -8.49 11.32
C TRP A 80 5.76 -7.71 12.35
N GLY A 81 6.35 -7.26 13.46
CA GLY A 81 5.64 -6.64 14.59
C GLY A 81 5.01 -7.67 15.55
N TRP A 82 5.22 -8.97 15.29
CA TRP A 82 4.85 -10.06 16.20
C TRP A 82 5.82 -11.24 16.01
N PRO A 83 6.05 -12.07 17.06
CA PRO A 83 6.82 -13.29 16.92
C PRO A 83 6.20 -14.21 15.87
N ILE A 84 6.98 -14.64 14.89
CA ILE A 84 6.51 -15.53 13.84
C ILE A 84 7.52 -16.63 13.54
N GLU A 85 7.05 -17.86 13.60
CA GLU A 85 7.83 -19.05 13.22
C GLU A 85 6.96 -19.89 12.28
N VAL A 86 7.05 -19.62 10.97
CA VAL A 86 6.28 -20.35 9.98
C VAL A 86 7.11 -20.60 8.73
N ASN A 87 6.77 -21.68 8.03
CA ASN A 87 7.48 -22.12 6.83
C ASN A 87 6.56 -22.19 5.59
N ARG A 88 5.33 -21.68 5.68
CA ARG A 88 4.39 -21.60 4.56
C ARG A 88 3.97 -20.16 4.34
N GLU A 89 4.12 -19.69 3.11
CA GLU A 89 3.77 -18.31 2.75
C GLU A 89 2.29 -17.98 3.03
N VAL A 90 1.40 -18.97 2.90
CA VAL A 90 -0.02 -18.82 3.24
C VAL A 90 -0.27 -18.48 4.72
N HIS A 91 0.68 -18.79 5.61
CA HIS A 91 0.63 -18.42 7.02
C HIS A 91 1.23 -17.02 7.28
N ILE A 92 1.87 -16.38 6.29
CA ILE A 92 2.35 -14.99 6.35
C ILE A 92 1.64 -14.17 5.27
N ARG A 93 0.37 -13.85 5.50
CA ARG A 93 -0.44 -13.09 4.55
C ARG A 93 0.23 -11.79 4.04
N PRO A 94 0.88 -10.96 4.88
CA PRO A 94 1.51 -9.73 4.40
C PRO A 94 2.69 -9.99 3.44
N LEU A 95 3.46 -11.08 3.62
CA LEU A 95 4.54 -11.46 2.69
C LEU A 95 3.97 -11.78 1.30
N ARG A 96 2.89 -12.57 1.28
CA ARG A 96 2.19 -12.93 0.04
C ARG A 96 1.63 -11.70 -0.66
N GLU A 97 0.94 -10.83 0.07
CA GLU A 97 0.35 -9.61 -0.47
C GLU A 97 1.42 -8.68 -1.03
N LEU A 98 2.57 -8.55 -0.35
CA LEU A 98 3.69 -7.77 -0.85
C LEU A 98 4.23 -8.34 -2.16
N ARG A 99 4.51 -9.64 -2.22
CA ARG A 99 5.00 -10.29 -3.44
C ARG A 99 4.01 -10.14 -4.60
N VAL A 100 2.72 -10.33 -4.33
CA VAL A 100 1.66 -10.17 -5.34
C VAL A 100 1.63 -8.73 -5.84
N HIS A 101 1.67 -7.74 -4.94
CA HIS A 101 1.70 -6.33 -5.33
C HIS A 101 2.92 -6.01 -6.21
N LEU A 102 4.13 -6.43 -5.82
CA LEU A 102 5.35 -6.21 -6.60
C LEU A 102 5.30 -6.86 -7.99
N ARG A 103 4.59 -7.98 -8.14
CA ARG A 103 4.32 -8.59 -9.46
C ARG A 103 3.32 -7.76 -10.26
N ASP A 104 2.22 -7.36 -9.63
CA ASP A 104 1.15 -6.62 -10.31
C ASP A 104 1.61 -5.25 -10.78
N VAL A 105 2.55 -4.61 -10.06
CA VAL A 105 3.20 -3.37 -10.48
C VAL A 105 4.45 -3.62 -11.35
N GLY A 106 4.67 -4.84 -11.84
CA GLY A 106 5.69 -5.14 -12.85
C GLY A 106 7.14 -5.08 -12.38
N LEU A 107 7.42 -5.21 -11.07
CA LEU A 107 8.79 -5.39 -10.55
C LEU A 107 9.19 -6.87 -10.55
N LEU A 108 8.22 -7.76 -10.39
CA LEU A 108 8.40 -9.21 -10.45
C LEU A 108 7.59 -9.80 -11.60
N ARG A 109 8.01 -10.96 -12.08
CA ARG A 109 7.23 -11.80 -12.99
C ARG A 109 7.40 -13.27 -12.63
N VAL A 110 6.45 -14.09 -13.05
CA VAL A 110 6.59 -15.56 -12.94
C VAL A 110 6.75 -16.12 -14.34
N SER A 111 7.80 -16.91 -14.56
CA SER A 111 8.03 -17.64 -15.81
C SER A 111 8.34 -19.09 -15.50
N LYS A 112 7.60 -20.01 -16.12
CA LYS A 112 7.73 -21.47 -15.92
C LYS A 112 7.78 -21.89 -14.44
N GLY A 113 7.05 -21.17 -13.57
CA GLY A 113 6.99 -21.39 -12.12
C GLY A 113 8.21 -20.90 -11.33
N THR A 114 9.02 -20.00 -11.91
CA THR A 114 10.12 -19.31 -11.24
C THR A 114 9.76 -17.83 -11.14
N LEU A 115 9.84 -17.27 -9.94
CA LEU A 115 9.72 -15.85 -9.67
C LEU A 115 11.04 -15.16 -10.05
N LEU A 116 10.95 -14.13 -10.89
CA LEU A 116 12.10 -13.43 -11.47
C LEU A 116 11.90 -11.92 -11.34
N LEU A 117 13.01 -11.18 -11.28
CA LEU A 117 13.00 -9.74 -11.50
C LEU A 117 12.63 -9.42 -12.95
N THR A 118 11.84 -8.36 -13.15
CA THR A 118 11.75 -7.70 -14.46
C THR A 118 12.96 -6.81 -14.68
N ALA A 119 13.14 -6.26 -15.89
CA ALA A 119 14.18 -5.26 -16.15
C ALA A 119 14.04 -4.05 -15.20
N ARG A 120 12.80 -3.56 -15.02
CA ARG A 120 12.48 -2.49 -14.07
C ARG A 120 12.78 -2.90 -12.63
N GLY A 121 12.38 -4.11 -12.22
CA GLY A 121 12.66 -4.63 -10.90
C GLY A 121 14.16 -4.65 -10.58
N ARG A 122 14.99 -5.07 -11.55
CA ARG A 122 16.45 -5.07 -11.42
C ARG A 122 17.01 -3.65 -11.28
N THR A 123 16.60 -2.73 -12.14
CA THR A 123 17.08 -1.33 -12.08
C THR A 123 16.69 -0.65 -10.76
N LEU A 124 15.44 -0.84 -10.32
CA LEU A 124 14.93 -0.19 -9.11
C LEU A 124 15.45 -0.81 -7.81
N ALA A 125 15.84 -2.10 -7.81
CA ALA A 125 16.48 -2.72 -6.66
C ALA A 125 17.75 -1.95 -6.22
N GLU A 126 18.50 -1.40 -7.18
CA GLU A 126 19.72 -0.64 -6.97
C GLU A 126 19.49 0.88 -6.79
N SER A 127 18.24 1.35 -6.91
CA SER A 127 17.90 2.78 -6.92
C SER A 127 16.82 3.11 -5.89
N PRO A 128 17.14 3.21 -4.58
CA PRO A 128 16.14 3.32 -3.52
C PRO A 128 15.20 4.52 -3.64
N ARG A 129 15.71 5.68 -4.09
CA ARG A 129 14.87 6.87 -4.29
C ARG A 129 13.83 6.64 -5.38
N GLU A 130 14.24 6.05 -6.50
CA GLU A 130 13.34 5.75 -7.61
C GLU A 130 12.38 4.62 -7.27
N LEU A 131 12.83 3.61 -6.52
CA LEU A 131 11.96 2.55 -6.01
C LEU A 131 10.87 3.12 -5.09
N TRP A 132 11.23 4.03 -4.19
CA TRP A 132 10.27 4.69 -3.30
C TRP A 132 9.22 5.48 -4.08
N ARG A 133 9.65 6.29 -5.05
CA ARG A 133 8.73 7.06 -5.91
C ARG A 133 7.85 6.15 -6.75
N TYR A 134 8.42 5.07 -7.29
CA TYR A 134 7.69 4.10 -8.08
C TYR A 134 6.58 3.44 -7.27
N LEU A 135 6.90 2.94 -6.06
CA LEU A 135 5.91 2.32 -5.19
C LEU A 135 4.83 3.31 -4.77
N ALA A 136 5.19 4.56 -4.44
CA ALA A 136 4.20 5.59 -4.15
C ALA A 136 3.25 5.79 -5.33
N ALA A 137 3.78 5.91 -6.55
CA ALA A 137 2.97 6.05 -7.76
C ALA A 137 2.05 4.84 -8.02
N THR A 138 2.47 3.63 -7.65
CA THR A 138 1.72 2.41 -7.97
C THR A 138 0.93 1.82 -6.81
N ILE A 139 1.06 2.32 -5.58
CA ILE A 139 0.47 1.69 -4.38
C ILE A 139 -1.04 1.61 -4.46
N HIS A 140 -1.68 2.57 -5.12
CA HIS A 140 -3.13 2.61 -5.30
C HIS A 140 -3.61 1.77 -6.50
N HIS A 141 -2.72 1.23 -7.32
CA HIS A 141 -3.11 0.42 -8.46
C HIS A 141 -3.77 -0.89 -8.01
N SER A 142 -4.93 -1.18 -8.58
CA SER A 142 -5.68 -2.42 -8.43
C SER A 142 -6.48 -2.69 -9.70
N ARG A 143 -6.79 -3.95 -9.96
CA ARG A 143 -7.71 -4.34 -11.04
C ARG A 143 -9.16 -3.94 -10.77
N THR A 144 -9.49 -3.70 -9.50
CA THR A 144 -10.81 -3.25 -9.07
C THR A 144 -10.78 -1.75 -8.82
N ALA A 145 -11.62 -1.00 -9.53
CA ALA A 145 -11.70 0.47 -9.39
C ALA A 145 -12.00 0.89 -7.94
N GLY A 146 -12.90 0.19 -7.25
CA GLY A 146 -13.24 0.47 -5.85
C GLY A 146 -12.05 0.36 -4.90
N VAL A 147 -11.17 -0.63 -5.09
CA VAL A 147 -9.93 -0.75 -4.29
C VAL A 147 -8.99 0.42 -4.59
N SER A 148 -8.91 0.85 -5.85
CA SER A 148 -8.06 1.98 -6.23
C SER A 148 -8.54 3.28 -5.60
N ASP A 149 -9.85 3.52 -5.63
CA ASP A 149 -10.47 4.70 -5.03
C ASP A 149 -10.36 4.67 -3.50
N ALA A 150 -10.66 3.54 -2.86
CA ALA A 150 -10.51 3.36 -1.42
C ALA A 150 -9.06 3.61 -0.98
N THR A 151 -8.08 3.13 -1.76
CA THR A 151 -6.66 3.36 -1.46
C THR A 151 -6.28 4.83 -1.60
N ARG A 152 -6.79 5.54 -2.61
CA ARG A 152 -6.53 6.98 -2.80
C ARG A 152 -7.16 7.82 -1.69
N LEU A 153 -8.40 7.51 -1.28
CA LEU A 153 -9.02 8.15 -0.12
C LEU A 153 -8.23 7.87 1.16
N LEU A 154 -7.77 6.64 1.35
CA LEU A 154 -6.92 6.27 2.50
C LEU A 154 -5.65 7.12 2.50
N LEU A 155 -4.96 7.24 1.37
CA LEU A 155 -3.75 8.06 1.25
C LEU A 155 -4.05 9.54 1.54
N LEU A 156 -5.23 10.05 1.20
CA LEU A 156 -5.62 11.43 1.50
C LEU A 156 -5.71 11.68 3.01
N TYR A 157 -6.36 10.77 3.75
CA TYR A 157 -6.41 10.84 5.22
C TYR A 157 -5.05 10.58 5.87
N VAL A 158 -4.24 9.66 5.34
CA VAL A 158 -2.87 9.44 5.83
C VAL A 158 -2.03 10.72 5.66
N ALA A 159 -2.20 11.45 4.56
CA ALA A 159 -1.47 12.69 4.32
C ALA A 159 -1.83 13.81 5.32
N THR A 160 -3.03 13.82 5.90
CA THR A 160 -3.44 14.86 6.88
C THR A 160 -2.81 14.64 8.26
N ARG A 161 -2.50 13.38 8.62
CA ARG A 161 -1.99 12.98 9.94
C ARG A 161 -2.88 13.43 11.11
N THR A 162 -4.20 13.40 10.91
CA THR A 162 -5.18 13.86 11.91
C THR A 162 -5.88 12.72 12.65
N LEU A 163 -5.64 11.46 12.25
CA LEU A 163 -6.29 10.27 12.79
C LEU A 163 -5.23 9.31 13.34
N ASP A 164 -5.52 8.73 14.51
CA ASP A 164 -4.59 7.90 15.27
C ASP A 164 -5.06 6.44 15.42
N HIS A 165 -6.34 6.18 15.14
CA HIS A 165 -6.94 4.86 15.27
C HIS A 165 -7.48 4.35 13.94
N ARG A 166 -7.19 3.08 13.63
CA ARG A 166 -7.67 2.41 12.42
C ARG A 166 -9.18 2.51 12.22
N ALA A 167 -9.97 2.44 13.30
CA ALA A 167 -11.42 2.57 13.25
C ALA A 167 -11.87 3.94 12.69
N GLU A 168 -11.17 5.03 13.05
CA GLU A 168 -11.46 6.37 12.53
C GLU A 168 -11.23 6.43 11.01
N TYR A 169 -10.16 5.77 10.52
CA TYR A 169 -9.92 5.65 9.08
C TYR A 169 -11.06 4.90 8.39
N LEU A 170 -11.53 3.79 8.96
CA LEU A 170 -12.62 3.00 8.37
C LEU A 170 -13.92 3.81 8.30
N GLU A 171 -14.23 4.59 9.33
CA GLU A 171 -15.42 5.44 9.38
C GLU A 171 -15.38 6.52 8.28
N VAL A 172 -14.27 7.26 8.17
CA VAL A 172 -14.13 8.31 7.15
C VAL A 172 -13.99 7.75 5.73
N LEU A 173 -13.45 6.53 5.59
CA LEU A 173 -13.38 5.82 4.32
C LEU A 173 -14.75 5.35 3.86
N ALA A 174 -15.56 4.77 4.74
CA ALA A 174 -16.92 4.35 4.43
C ALA A 174 -17.75 5.54 3.93
N ARG A 175 -17.70 6.67 4.67
CA ARG A 175 -18.37 7.91 4.26
C ARG A 175 -17.82 8.46 2.94
N GLY A 176 -16.50 8.50 2.79
CA GLY A 176 -15.83 8.96 1.57
C GLY A 176 -16.20 8.14 0.34
N LEU A 177 -16.20 6.82 0.45
CA LEU A 177 -16.57 5.90 -0.61
C LEU A 177 -18.04 6.08 -1.03
N GLY A 178 -18.95 6.19 -0.06
CA GLY A 178 -20.36 6.49 -0.32
C GLY A 178 -20.55 7.80 -1.09
N SER A 179 -19.80 8.84 -0.73
CA SER A 179 -19.90 10.16 -1.38
C SER A 179 -19.43 10.19 -2.85
N ILE A 180 -18.59 9.25 -3.28
CA ILE A 180 -18.11 9.13 -4.67
C ILE A 180 -18.81 8.00 -5.45
N GLY A 181 -19.97 7.54 -4.93
CA GLY A 181 -20.86 6.60 -5.60
C GLY A 181 -20.55 5.12 -5.39
N TRP A 182 -19.66 4.76 -4.46
CA TRP A 182 -19.49 3.36 -4.08
C TRP A 182 -20.57 2.96 -3.06
N ALA A 183 -21.42 2.00 -3.43
CA ALA A 183 -22.37 1.41 -2.51
C ALA A 183 -21.64 0.53 -1.48
N VAL A 184 -21.88 0.78 -0.20
CA VAL A 184 -21.57 -0.18 0.87
C VAL A 184 -22.73 -1.16 0.92
N SER A 185 -22.45 -2.47 0.81
CA SER A 185 -23.36 -3.53 0.35
C SER A 185 -24.78 -3.57 0.97
N GLU A 186 -25.72 -4.07 0.17
CA GLU A 186 -27.15 -4.26 0.47
C GLU A 186 -27.50 -5.39 1.46
N PHE A 187 -26.57 -5.88 2.28
CA PHE A 187 -26.82 -7.04 3.16
C PHE A 187 -26.36 -6.85 4.61
N GLY A 188 -26.78 -5.76 5.26
CA GLY A 188 -26.59 -5.55 6.70
C GLY A 188 -25.14 -5.41 7.18
N VAL A 189 -24.17 -5.36 6.25
CA VAL A 189 -22.76 -5.09 6.52
C VAL A 189 -22.60 -3.58 6.72
N SER A 190 -21.94 -3.17 7.81
CA SER A 190 -21.68 -1.75 8.06
C SER A 190 -20.79 -1.15 6.98
N GLY A 191 -20.92 0.16 6.78
CA GLY A 191 -19.99 1.01 6.04
C GLY A 191 -18.52 0.62 6.23
N GLU A 192 -18.18 0.50 7.51
CA GLU A 192 -16.83 0.27 8.02
C GLU A 192 -16.32 -1.14 7.73
N ASP A 193 -17.17 -2.16 7.82
CA ASP A 193 -16.79 -3.55 7.55
C ASP A 193 -16.46 -3.75 6.07
N ALA A 194 -17.25 -3.16 5.17
CA ALA A 194 -16.95 -3.19 3.75
C ALA A 194 -15.68 -2.38 3.43
N ALA A 195 -15.49 -1.23 4.10
CA ALA A 195 -14.27 -0.44 3.99
C ALA A 195 -13.05 -1.24 4.47
N GLU A 196 -13.15 -1.97 5.58
CA GLU A 196 -12.11 -2.82 6.14
C GLU A 196 -11.74 -3.94 5.15
N GLU A 197 -12.71 -4.65 4.61
CA GLU A 197 -12.47 -5.74 3.67
C GLU A 197 -11.71 -5.25 2.42
N ILE A 198 -12.16 -4.12 1.85
CA ILE A 198 -11.59 -3.60 0.60
C ILE A 198 -10.17 -3.04 0.77
N ILE A 199 -9.87 -2.40 1.91
CA ILE A 199 -8.57 -1.77 2.17
C ILE A 199 -7.57 -2.68 2.86
N ALA A 200 -8.00 -3.75 3.53
CA ALA A 200 -7.15 -4.58 4.39
C ALA A 200 -5.81 -4.99 3.75
N PRO A 201 -5.76 -5.46 2.47
CA PRO A 201 -4.49 -5.76 1.83
C PRO A 201 -3.58 -4.54 1.66
N LYS A 202 -4.15 -3.39 1.30
CA LYS A 202 -3.40 -2.13 1.09
C LYS A 202 -2.94 -1.54 2.40
N TRP A 203 -3.75 -1.62 3.45
CA TRP A 203 -3.36 -1.24 4.81
C TRP A 203 -2.13 -2.02 5.26
N ARG A 204 -2.15 -3.35 5.17
CA ARG A 204 -0.99 -4.19 5.52
C ARG A 204 0.26 -3.84 4.71
N LEU A 205 0.12 -3.56 3.41
CA LEU A 205 1.23 -3.09 2.58
C LEU A 205 1.80 -1.76 3.09
N LEU A 206 0.94 -0.78 3.38
CA LEU A 206 1.35 0.51 3.91
C LEU A 206 2.04 0.38 5.28
N THR A 207 1.50 -0.46 6.18
CA THR A 207 2.17 -0.81 7.44
C THR A 207 3.56 -1.39 7.20
N ARG A 208 3.71 -2.33 6.25
CA ARG A 208 5.03 -2.88 5.90
C ARG A 208 5.98 -1.87 5.28
N LEU A 209 5.46 -0.81 4.67
CA LEU A 209 6.26 0.31 4.17
C LEU A 209 6.57 1.36 5.25
N GLY A 210 6.22 1.11 6.52
CA GLY A 210 6.46 2.05 7.62
C GLY A 210 5.64 3.33 7.52
N VAL A 211 4.47 3.27 6.86
CA VAL A 211 3.54 4.42 6.79
C VAL A 211 2.95 4.72 8.15
N PHE A 212 2.68 3.67 8.92
CA PHE A 212 2.19 3.74 10.29
C PHE A 212 3.28 3.29 11.26
N GLU A 213 3.33 3.94 12.42
CA GLU A 213 4.06 3.49 13.59
C GLU A 213 3.04 2.95 14.59
N GLU A 214 3.17 1.66 14.90
CA GLU A 214 2.31 1.00 15.88
C GLU A 214 2.84 1.31 17.28
N SER A 215 1.96 1.79 18.15
CA SER A 215 2.26 2.04 19.57
C SER A 215 1.14 1.54 20.45
N GLY A 216 1.49 0.99 21.62
CA GLY A 216 0.51 0.40 22.55
C GLY A 216 0.19 -1.08 22.25
N HIS A 217 -0.68 -1.68 23.08
CA HIS A 217 -1.06 -3.09 23.00
C HIS A 217 -2.58 -3.23 23.21
N GLY A 218 -3.20 -4.25 22.59
CA GLY A 218 -4.63 -4.54 22.75
C GLY A 218 -5.54 -3.37 22.33
N PHE A 219 -6.53 -3.03 23.17
CA PHE A 219 -7.48 -1.94 22.92
C PHE A 219 -6.86 -0.53 22.92
N GLY A 220 -5.62 -0.36 23.39
CA GLY A 220 -4.88 0.91 23.35
C GLY A 220 -3.93 1.03 22.17
N ARG A 221 -4.03 0.16 21.15
CA ARG A 221 -3.17 0.20 19.97
C ARG A 221 -3.50 1.42 19.11
N THR A 222 -2.50 2.25 18.88
CA THR A 222 -2.52 3.41 17.99
C THR A 222 -1.69 3.11 16.76
N GLU A 223 -2.14 3.61 15.61
CA GLU A 223 -1.47 3.48 14.32
C GLU A 223 -1.23 4.88 13.78
N THR A 224 -0.26 5.57 14.40
CA THR A 224 0.03 6.96 14.07
C THR A 224 0.78 7.06 12.75
N VAL A 225 0.47 8.06 11.93
CA VAL A 225 1.16 8.23 10.64
C VAL A 225 2.55 8.80 10.85
N THR A 226 3.56 8.12 10.30
CA THR A 226 4.95 8.59 10.35
C THR A 226 5.16 9.77 9.40
N VAL A 227 6.21 10.57 9.62
CA VAL A 227 6.60 11.64 8.68
C VAL A 227 6.87 11.06 7.27
N GLY A 228 7.46 9.87 7.21
CA GLY A 228 7.68 9.13 5.96
C GLY A 228 6.37 8.67 5.32
N GLY A 229 5.42 8.20 6.11
CA GLY A 229 4.08 7.78 5.67
C GLY A 229 3.30 8.91 5.02
N ALA A 230 3.23 10.07 5.66
CA ALA A 230 2.58 11.25 5.07
C ALA A 230 3.30 11.76 3.81
N ALA A 231 4.63 11.68 3.77
CA ALA A 231 5.40 11.98 2.56
C ALA A 231 5.10 11.00 1.41
N PHE A 232 4.99 9.70 1.72
CA PHE A 232 4.66 8.65 0.77
C PHE A 232 3.23 8.81 0.24
N ALA A 233 2.28 9.12 1.11
CA ALA A 233 0.91 9.38 0.74
C ALA A 233 0.76 10.58 -0.20
N ARG A 234 1.43 11.71 0.12
CA ARG A 234 1.48 12.87 -0.77
C ARG A 234 2.13 12.53 -2.13
N ALA A 235 3.21 11.74 -2.12
CA ALA A 235 3.84 11.26 -3.35
C ALA A 235 2.89 10.42 -4.21
N ALA A 236 2.12 9.52 -3.58
CA ALA A 236 1.17 8.66 -4.26
C ALA A 236 0.00 9.44 -4.90
N LEU A 237 -0.36 10.59 -4.31
CA LEU A 237 -1.44 11.46 -4.81
C LEU A 237 -0.96 12.52 -5.82
N LYS A 238 0.35 12.77 -5.92
CA LYS A 238 0.93 13.69 -6.92
C LYS A 238 1.00 13.10 -8.32
N VAL A 239 1.07 11.78 -8.44
CA VAL A 239 1.44 11.12 -9.69
C VAL A 239 0.20 10.74 -10.50
N GLU A 240 0.09 11.27 -11.72
CA GLU A 240 -0.73 10.65 -12.76
C GLU A 240 -0.05 9.32 -13.14
N VAL A 241 -0.73 8.19 -12.88
CA VAL A 241 -0.21 6.89 -13.30
C VAL A 241 -0.29 6.83 -14.82
N ALA A 242 0.85 6.96 -15.50
CA ALA A 242 0.96 6.48 -16.87
C ALA A 242 0.64 4.97 -16.84
N ALA A 243 -0.41 4.58 -17.56
CA ALA A 243 -0.92 3.21 -17.59
C ALA A 243 0.24 2.21 -17.70
N VAL A 244 0.35 1.31 -16.71
CA VAL A 244 1.28 0.19 -16.80
C VAL A 244 0.84 -0.62 -18.02
N PRO A 245 1.65 -0.75 -19.09
CA PRO A 245 1.27 -1.59 -20.21
C PRO A 245 1.14 -3.02 -19.68
N SER A 246 -0.04 -3.60 -19.86
CA SER A 246 -0.26 -5.02 -19.69
C SER A 246 0.67 -5.76 -20.65
N ALA A 247 1.68 -6.43 -20.09
CA ALA A 247 2.49 -7.41 -20.82
C ALA A 247 1.74 -8.74 -20.90
#